data_AF-A0A1Y5P7Z6-F1
#
_entry.id   AF-A0A1Y5P7Z6-F1
#
_cell.length_a   1.000
_cell.length_b   1.000
_cell.length_c   1.000
_cell.angle_alpha   90.00
_cell.angle_beta   90.00
_cell.angle_gamma   90.00
#
_symmetry.space_group_name_H-M   'P 1'
#
loop_
_entity.id
_entity.type
_entity.pdbx_description
1 polymer ?
#
loop_
_entity_poly.entity_id
_entity_poly.type
_entity_poly.pdbx_seq_one_letter_code
_entity_poly.pdbx_strand_id
1 'polypeptide(L)'
;MNGIPLAAVLLAIAVLSAPPPPRWRLGLAPPRIGARGPALVAGAAVIAIVLPPAVLLASAVLGATLIARTRRRHRAQDCVRAGQTLASALETLVGELRVGAHPVRAFTVAAGESGGAIGTALRAVAARAGLGADVGAGLRAVAGSTSVPAQWDRLAVCWQLAADHGLAMAALLRAAQRDIIERQRFAARVEAGLAGARATATILAGLPLLGVLLGELIGAHPVRFLLGGGVGAALLIAGTVLVCAGLVWADRITERLLT
;
A
#
# COMPACT_ATOMS: atom_id res chain seq x y z
N MET A 1 4.04 -13.68 -37.06
CA MET A 1 5.19 -13.76 -36.13
C MET A 1 5.14 -12.63 -35.08
N ASN A 2 3.98 -12.37 -34.44
CA ASN A 2 3.77 -11.13 -33.66
C ASN A 2 3.64 -11.35 -32.14
N GLY A 3 3.88 -12.57 -31.64
CA GLY A 3 3.72 -12.90 -30.21
C GLY A 3 4.88 -12.44 -29.31
N ILE A 4 6.07 -12.28 -29.89
CA ILE A 4 7.31 -11.92 -29.19
C ILE A 4 7.26 -10.50 -28.57
N PRO A 5 6.79 -9.44 -29.26
CA PRO A 5 6.71 -8.10 -28.66
C PRO A 5 5.67 -8.02 -27.54
N LEU A 6 4.56 -8.75 -27.66
CA LEU A 6 3.50 -8.77 -26.65
C LEU A 6 3.96 -9.49 -25.38
N ALA A 7 4.69 -10.61 -25.53
CA ALA A 7 5.36 -11.29 -24.43
C ALA A 7 6.41 -10.41 -23.74
N ALA A 8 7.20 -9.64 -24.49
CA ALA A 8 8.22 -8.75 -23.94
C ALA A 8 7.63 -7.59 -23.12
N VAL A 9 6.51 -7.00 -23.58
CA VAL A 9 5.81 -5.93 -22.85
C VAL A 9 5.17 -6.46 -21.57
N LEU A 10 4.53 -7.63 -21.61
CA LEU A 10 3.98 -8.27 -20.42
C LEU A 10 5.07 -8.63 -19.40
N LEU A 11 6.25 -9.06 -19.87
CA LEU A 11 7.37 -9.41 -19.00
C LEU A 11 8.03 -8.17 -18.38
N ALA A 12 8.13 -7.06 -19.11
CA ALA A 12 8.61 -5.78 -18.57
C ALA A 12 7.66 -5.22 -17.49
N ILE A 13 6.35 -5.27 -17.74
CA ILE A 13 5.33 -4.86 -16.76
C ILE A 13 5.37 -5.79 -15.53
N ALA A 14 5.56 -7.10 -15.73
CA ALA A 14 5.71 -8.06 -14.63
C ALA A 14 6.95 -7.78 -13.78
N VAL A 15 8.08 -7.38 -14.38
CA VAL A 15 9.30 -7.03 -13.64
C VAL A 15 9.18 -5.69 -12.91
N LEU A 16 8.51 -4.70 -13.49
CA LEU A 16 8.27 -3.39 -12.86
C LEU A 16 7.20 -3.43 -11.75
N SER A 17 6.28 -4.39 -11.81
CA SER A 17 5.22 -4.60 -10.82
C SER A 17 5.60 -5.61 -9.72
N ALA A 18 6.68 -6.37 -9.89
CA ALA A 18 7.17 -7.27 -8.86
C ALA A 18 7.64 -6.46 -7.63
N PRO A 19 7.08 -6.73 -6.43
CA PRO A 19 7.53 -6.05 -5.21
C PRO A 19 9.01 -6.37 -4.97
N PRO A 20 9.81 -5.41 -4.47
CA PRO A 20 11.19 -5.70 -4.11
C PRO A 20 11.19 -6.84 -3.09
N PRO A 21 12.02 -7.87 -3.28
CA PRO A 21 11.97 -9.06 -2.43
C PRO A 21 12.24 -8.68 -0.95
N PRO A 22 11.58 -9.32 0.02
CA PRO A 22 11.60 -8.97 1.44
C PRO A 22 13.00 -8.99 2.09
N ARG A 23 13.97 -9.57 1.39
CA ARG A 23 15.38 -9.72 1.76
C ARG A 23 16.10 -8.38 1.93
N TRP A 24 15.62 -7.33 1.26
CA TRP A 24 16.21 -5.98 1.31
C TRP A 24 15.88 -5.25 2.61
N ARG A 25 14.83 -5.67 3.35
CA ARG A 25 14.46 -5.09 4.64
C ARG A 25 15.34 -5.58 5.80
N LEU A 26 16.14 -6.63 5.59
CA LEU A 26 16.98 -7.25 6.63
C LEU A 26 18.45 -6.83 6.56
N GLY A 27 18.87 -6.00 5.61
CA GLY A 27 20.23 -5.41 5.58
C GLY A 27 21.40 -6.39 5.41
N LEU A 28 21.15 -7.66 5.09
CA LEU A 28 22.17 -8.73 5.09
C LEU A 28 22.79 -9.05 3.72
N ALA A 29 22.57 -8.25 2.68
CA ALA A 29 23.18 -8.52 1.38
C ALA A 29 23.63 -7.24 0.67
N PRO A 30 24.92 -7.13 0.24
CA PRO A 30 25.33 -6.07 -0.68
C PRO A 30 24.59 -6.24 -2.02
N PRO A 31 24.30 -5.14 -2.73
CA PRO A 31 23.57 -5.17 -3.98
C PRO A 31 24.44 -5.79 -5.08
N ARG A 32 24.44 -7.12 -5.20
CA ARG A 32 24.85 -7.74 -6.46
C ARG A 32 23.70 -7.58 -7.44
N ILE A 33 23.81 -6.56 -8.30
CA ILE A 33 23.06 -6.41 -9.54
C ILE A 33 23.47 -7.58 -10.45
N GLY A 34 23.08 -8.80 -10.08
CA GLY A 34 23.49 -10.02 -10.76
C GLY A 34 22.74 -10.14 -12.08
N ALA A 35 23.45 -9.99 -13.20
CA ALA A 35 23.15 -10.39 -14.59
C ALA A 35 21.78 -10.00 -15.23
N ARG A 36 20.78 -9.56 -14.45
CA ARG A 36 19.42 -9.22 -14.89
C ARG A 36 19.29 -7.76 -15.31
N GLY A 37 20.18 -6.89 -14.81
CA GLY A 37 20.28 -5.48 -15.19
C GLY A 37 20.50 -5.26 -16.70
N PRO A 38 21.53 -5.88 -17.33
CA PRO A 38 21.77 -5.68 -18.76
C PRO A 38 20.67 -6.28 -19.64
N ALA A 39 20.06 -7.41 -19.25
CA ALA A 39 18.95 -8.02 -19.98
C ALA A 39 17.67 -7.15 -19.94
N LEU A 40 17.40 -6.48 -18.82
CA LEU A 40 16.30 -5.52 -18.69
C LEU A 40 16.51 -4.26 -19.52
N VAL A 41 17.74 -3.73 -19.54
CA VAL A 41 18.10 -2.54 -20.32
C VAL A 41 18.06 -2.85 -21.82
N ALA A 42 18.58 -4.00 -22.25
CA ALA A 42 18.51 -4.44 -23.64
C ALA A 42 17.07 -4.70 -24.10
N GLY A 43 16.24 -5.31 -23.26
CA GLY A 43 14.80 -5.50 -23.53
C GLY A 43 14.05 -4.18 -23.66
N ALA A 44 14.33 -3.20 -22.79
CA ALA A 44 13.74 -1.86 -22.87
C ALA A 44 14.18 -1.09 -24.12
N ALA A 45 15.45 -1.23 -24.53
CA ALA A 45 15.97 -0.59 -25.74
C ALA A 45 15.33 -1.17 -27.02
N VAL A 46 15.14 -2.49 -27.11
CA VAL A 46 14.46 -3.14 -28.25
C VAL A 46 12.99 -2.73 -28.33
N ILE A 47 12.30 -2.61 -27.19
CA ILE A 47 10.92 -2.12 -27.13
C ILE A 47 10.82 -0.67 -27.62
N ALA A 48 11.76 0.20 -27.23
CA ALA A 48 11.80 1.60 -27.64
C ALA A 48 12.08 1.81 -29.14
N ILE A 49 12.81 0.88 -29.76
CA ILE A 49 13.19 0.95 -31.19
C ILE A 49 12.09 0.37 -32.10
N VAL A 50 11.31 -0.61 -31.62
CA VAL A 50 10.36 -1.38 -32.46
C VAL A 50 8.92 -0.87 -32.35
N LEU A 51 8.52 -0.21 -31.25
CA LEU A 51 7.15 0.27 -31.07
C LEU A 51 6.94 1.70 -31.58
N PRO A 52 5.77 2.02 -32.17
CA PRO A 52 5.38 3.40 -32.46
C PRO A 52 5.42 4.25 -31.16
N PRO A 53 5.85 5.52 -31.23
CA PRO A 53 6.02 6.38 -30.04
C PRO A 53 4.72 6.55 -29.24
N ALA A 54 3.56 6.49 -29.91
CA ALA A 54 2.25 6.53 -29.25
C ALA A 54 2.00 5.33 -28.33
N VAL A 55 2.50 4.14 -28.69
CA VAL A 55 2.36 2.91 -27.89
C VAL A 55 3.30 2.95 -26.69
N LEU A 56 4.50 3.50 -26.87
CA LEU A 56 5.45 3.72 -25.77
C LEU A 56 4.88 4.70 -24.74
N LEU A 57 4.32 5.83 -25.18
CA LEU A 57 3.67 6.79 -24.28
C LEU A 57 2.46 6.19 -23.57
N ALA A 58 1.57 5.51 -24.31
CA ALA A 58 0.39 4.89 -23.73
C ALA A 58 0.77 3.81 -22.69
N SER A 59 1.70 2.92 -23.01
CA SER A 59 2.16 1.87 -22.10
C SER A 59 2.92 2.44 -20.89
N ALA A 60 3.71 3.51 -21.06
CA ALA A 60 4.37 4.19 -19.95
C ALA A 60 3.35 4.83 -18.98
N VAL A 61 2.34 5.53 -19.50
CA VAL A 61 1.29 6.16 -18.68
C VAL A 61 0.45 5.11 -17.96
N LEU A 62 0.04 4.05 -18.66
CA LEU A 62 -0.73 2.95 -18.07
C LEU A 62 0.08 2.21 -17.01
N GLY A 63 1.35 1.92 -17.31
CA GLY A 63 2.29 1.28 -16.39
C GLY A 63 2.54 2.12 -15.15
N ALA A 64 2.81 3.41 -15.29
CA ALA A 64 2.98 4.34 -14.17
C ALA A 64 1.73 4.39 -13.29
N THR A 65 0.54 4.41 -13.89
CA THR A 65 -0.75 4.42 -13.18
C THR A 65 -0.96 3.12 -12.40
N LEU A 66 -0.72 1.96 -13.03
CA LEU A 66 -0.83 0.66 -12.37
C LEU A 66 0.17 0.50 -11.22
N ILE A 67 1.43 0.92 -11.41
CA ILE A 67 2.46 0.89 -10.37
C ILE A 67 2.10 1.82 -9.22
N ALA A 68 1.65 3.04 -9.49
CA ALA A 68 1.19 3.96 -8.45
C ALA A 68 0.03 3.36 -7.65
N ARG A 69 -0.92 2.70 -8.35
CA ARG A 69 -2.08 2.06 -7.74
C ARG A 69 -1.72 0.85 -6.88
N THR A 70 -0.87 -0.04 -7.36
CA THR A 70 -0.42 -1.20 -6.57
C THR A 70 0.38 -0.74 -5.36
N ARG A 71 1.26 0.25 -5.51
CA ARG A 71 1.99 0.85 -4.37
C ARG A 71 1.05 1.47 -3.34
N ARG A 72 0.02 2.21 -3.77
CA ARG A 72 -1.02 2.76 -2.88
C ARG A 72 -1.78 1.67 -2.15
N ARG A 73 -2.23 0.63 -2.88
CA ARG A 73 -2.93 -0.53 -2.30
C ARG A 73 -2.07 -1.27 -1.29
N HIS A 74 -0.79 -1.52 -1.61
CA HIS A 74 0.14 -2.15 -0.68
C HIS A 74 0.37 -1.28 0.56
N ARG A 75 0.57 0.04 0.42
CA ARG A 75 0.69 0.95 1.56
C ARG A 75 -0.57 0.95 2.44
N ALA A 76 -1.76 0.93 1.84
CA ALA A 76 -3.02 0.86 2.57
C ALA A 76 -3.15 -0.46 3.33
N GLN A 77 -2.82 -1.59 2.69
CA GLN A 77 -2.81 -2.91 3.33
C GLN A 77 -1.79 -2.98 4.47
N ASP A 78 -0.60 -2.42 4.28
CA ASP A 78 0.45 -2.34 5.30
C ASP A 78 0.00 -1.47 6.50
N CYS A 79 -0.72 -0.37 6.25
CA CYS A 79 -1.31 0.46 7.30
C CYS A 79 -2.39 -0.30 8.09
N VAL A 80 -3.30 -1.00 7.40
CA VAL A 80 -4.34 -1.83 8.05
C VAL A 80 -3.71 -2.92 8.91
N ARG A 81 -2.74 -3.67 8.36
CA ARG A 81 -2.03 -4.73 9.09
C ARG A 81 -1.28 -4.17 10.29
N ALA A 82 -0.52 -3.08 10.11
CA ALA A 82 0.19 -2.42 11.20
C ALA A 82 -0.76 -1.94 12.31
N GLY A 83 -1.93 -1.41 11.94
CA GLY A 83 -2.96 -0.99 12.88
C GLY A 83 -3.55 -2.16 13.66
N GLN A 84 -3.78 -3.30 13.02
CA GLN A 84 -4.24 -4.54 13.68
C GLN A 84 -3.18 -5.06 14.67
N THR A 85 -1.92 -5.15 14.24
CA THR A 85 -0.81 -5.56 15.12
C THR A 85 -0.66 -4.61 16.31
N LEU A 86 -0.79 -3.30 16.09
CA LEU A 86 -0.77 -2.31 17.18
C LEU A 86 -1.94 -2.50 18.15
N ALA A 87 -3.16 -2.76 17.65
CA ALA A 87 -4.33 -2.98 18.51
C ALA A 87 -4.18 -4.24 19.37
N SER A 88 -3.63 -5.33 18.82
CA SER A 88 -3.28 -6.53 19.57
C SER A 88 -2.17 -6.28 20.59
N ALA A 89 -1.12 -5.53 20.22
CA ALA A 89 -0.06 -5.17 21.15
C ALA A 89 -0.56 -4.34 22.33
N LEU A 90 -1.48 -3.40 22.06
CA LEU A 90 -2.15 -2.61 23.09
C LEU A 90 -3.04 -3.48 24.00
N GLU A 91 -3.57 -4.60 23.50
CA GLU A 91 -4.32 -5.56 24.32
C GLU A 91 -3.44 -6.16 25.40
N THR A 92 -2.29 -6.71 25.00
CA THR A 92 -1.28 -7.26 25.91
C THR A 92 -0.80 -6.18 26.90
N LEU A 93 -0.48 -4.99 26.39
CA LEU A 93 0.01 -3.88 27.21
C LEU A 93 -1.03 -3.44 28.26
N VAL A 94 -2.29 -3.28 27.86
CA VAL A 94 -3.38 -2.95 28.80
C VAL A 94 -3.59 -4.08 29.80
N GLY A 95 -3.46 -5.34 29.38
CA GLY A 95 -3.50 -6.52 30.25
C GLY A 95 -2.47 -6.44 31.37
N GLU A 96 -1.20 -6.23 31.02
CA GLU A 96 -0.10 -6.09 31.99
C GLU A 96 -0.32 -4.91 32.95
N LEU A 97 -0.72 -3.74 32.43
CA LEU A 97 -0.96 -2.55 33.27
C LEU A 97 -2.15 -2.74 34.24
N ARG A 98 -3.18 -3.50 33.85
CA ARG A 98 -4.33 -3.79 34.74
C ARG A 98 -3.93 -4.63 35.95
N VAL A 99 -2.95 -5.52 35.79
CA VAL A 99 -2.44 -6.36 36.89
C VAL A 99 -1.41 -5.60 37.72
N GLY A 100 -1.18 -4.30 37.42
CA GLY A 100 -0.27 -3.44 38.15
C GLY A 100 1.19 -3.57 37.72
N ALA A 101 1.47 -4.15 36.55
CA ALA A 101 2.83 -4.23 36.04
C ALA A 101 3.40 -2.84 35.75
N HIS A 102 4.72 -2.69 35.96
CA HIS A 102 5.44 -1.46 35.64
C HIS A 102 5.36 -1.14 34.13
N PRO A 103 5.18 0.13 33.71
CA PRO A 103 5.13 0.53 32.31
C PRO A 103 6.20 -0.07 31.41
N VAL A 104 7.45 -0.07 31.86
CA VAL A 104 8.58 -0.65 31.11
C VAL A 104 8.32 -2.12 30.82
N ARG A 105 7.88 -2.89 31.81
CA ARG A 105 7.55 -4.30 31.65
C ARG A 105 6.39 -4.48 30.66
N ALA A 106 5.31 -3.73 30.83
CA ALA A 106 4.16 -3.81 29.94
C ALA A 106 4.53 -3.55 28.46
N PHE A 107 5.37 -2.54 28.18
CA PHE A 107 5.89 -2.30 26.84
C PHE A 107 6.82 -3.42 26.35
N THR A 108 7.70 -3.96 27.19
CA THR A 108 8.59 -5.07 26.79
C THR A 108 7.81 -6.34 26.43
N VAL A 109 6.79 -6.71 27.22
CA VAL A 109 5.96 -7.90 26.97
C VAL A 109 5.16 -7.71 25.67
N ALA A 110 4.48 -6.58 25.51
CA ALA A 110 3.76 -6.26 24.29
C ALA A 110 4.67 -6.26 23.05
N ALA A 111 5.91 -5.81 23.19
CA ALA A 111 6.90 -5.81 22.10
C ALA A 111 7.48 -7.20 21.78
N GLY A 112 7.47 -8.13 22.75
CA GLY A 112 7.87 -9.52 22.59
C GLY A 112 6.78 -10.35 21.90
N GLU A 113 5.52 -10.08 22.18
CA GLU A 113 4.37 -10.72 21.52
C GLU A 113 4.05 -10.13 20.14
N SER A 114 4.59 -8.93 19.84
CA SER A 114 4.38 -8.25 18.58
C SER A 114 5.53 -8.45 17.59
N GLY A 115 5.20 -8.92 16.39
CA GLY A 115 6.16 -9.04 15.28
C GLY A 115 6.41 -7.72 14.52
N GLY A 116 7.44 -7.74 13.68
CA GLY A 116 7.69 -6.71 12.66
C GLY A 116 7.97 -5.29 13.19
N ALA A 117 7.54 -4.28 12.43
CA ALA A 117 7.82 -2.88 12.70
C ALA A 117 7.19 -2.38 14.02
N ILE A 118 6.02 -2.89 14.38
CA ILE A 118 5.32 -2.52 15.64
C ILE A 118 6.08 -3.05 16.86
N GLY A 119 6.56 -4.30 16.82
CA GLY A 119 7.40 -4.85 17.88
C GLY A 119 8.71 -4.07 18.06
N THR A 120 9.39 -3.69 16.96
CA THR A 120 10.60 -2.85 17.05
C THR A 120 10.32 -1.47 17.63
N ALA A 121 9.20 -0.87 17.26
CA ALA A 121 8.74 0.41 17.78
C ALA A 121 8.46 0.35 19.30
N LEU A 122 7.73 -0.66 19.77
CA LEU A 122 7.44 -0.84 21.19
C LEU A 122 8.71 -1.12 22.00
N ARG A 123 9.68 -1.88 21.47
CA ARG A 123 11.00 -2.06 22.13
C ARG A 123 11.74 -0.74 22.29
N ALA A 124 11.72 0.13 21.27
CA ALA A 124 12.35 1.44 21.34
C ALA A 124 11.69 2.33 22.42
N VAL A 125 10.37 2.26 22.57
CA VAL A 125 9.63 2.96 23.63
C VAL A 125 9.95 2.36 25.01
N ALA A 126 9.98 1.03 25.13
CA ALA A 126 10.35 0.33 26.36
C ALA A 126 11.76 0.69 26.84
N ALA A 127 12.73 0.74 25.91
CA ALA A 127 14.10 1.12 26.20
C ALA A 127 14.18 2.58 26.72
N ARG A 128 13.47 3.51 26.08
CA ARG A 128 13.37 4.91 26.57
C ARG A 128 12.76 4.98 27.97
N ALA A 129 11.66 4.27 28.19
CA ALA A 129 11.01 4.22 29.49
C ALA A 129 11.95 3.65 30.58
N GLY A 130 12.74 2.62 30.25
CA GLY A 130 13.71 2.00 31.16
C GLY A 130 14.88 2.92 31.53
N LEU A 131 15.21 3.88 30.65
CA LEU A 131 16.22 4.92 30.90
C LEU A 131 15.64 6.14 31.65
N GLY A 132 14.36 6.12 32.04
CA GLY A 132 13.69 7.26 32.66
C GLY A 132 13.38 8.41 31.71
N ALA A 133 13.49 8.20 30.40
CA ALA A 133 13.14 9.21 29.39
C ALA A 133 11.61 9.30 29.19
N ASP A 134 11.14 10.44 28.68
CA ASP A 134 9.71 10.65 28.40
C ASP A 134 9.18 9.64 27.36
N VAL A 135 8.24 8.82 27.83
CA VAL A 135 7.54 7.81 27.02
C VAL A 135 6.64 8.47 25.98
N GLY A 136 6.01 9.61 26.31
CA GLY A 136 5.17 10.37 25.38
C GLY A 136 5.96 10.88 24.18
N ALA A 137 7.14 11.46 24.41
CA ALA A 137 8.08 11.81 23.35
C ALA A 137 8.58 10.59 22.56
N GLY A 138 8.81 9.45 23.23
CA GLY A 138 9.16 8.19 22.58
C GLY A 138 8.09 7.69 21.61
N LEU A 139 6.82 7.76 22.00
CA LEU A 139 5.67 7.39 21.16
C LEU A 139 5.53 8.32 19.94
N ARG A 140 5.69 9.64 20.12
CA ARG A 140 5.72 10.62 19.02
C ARG A 140 6.89 10.39 18.05
N ALA A 141 8.08 10.06 18.58
CA ALA A 141 9.25 9.77 17.75
C ALA A 141 9.03 8.52 16.86
N VAL A 142 8.33 7.51 17.39
CA VAL A 142 7.97 6.31 16.64
C VAL A 142 6.92 6.60 15.57
N ALA A 143 5.98 7.52 15.82
CA ALA A 143 4.92 7.88 14.87
C ALA A 143 5.49 8.23 13.48
N GLY A 144 6.55 9.02 13.42
CA GLY A 144 7.21 9.42 12.15
C GLY A 144 7.91 8.28 11.38
N SER A 145 8.14 7.13 12.01
CA SER A 145 8.85 5.98 11.42
C SER A 145 7.94 4.79 11.06
N THR A 146 6.64 4.88 11.38
CA THR A 146 5.67 3.79 11.20
C THR A 146 4.63 4.15 10.12
N SER A 147 4.03 3.15 9.49
CA SER A 147 2.92 3.29 8.51
C SER A 147 1.59 3.81 9.10
N VAL A 148 1.58 4.09 10.40
CA VAL A 148 0.39 4.22 11.26
C VAL A 148 0.55 5.42 12.23
N PRO A 149 1.00 6.60 11.74
CA PRO A 149 1.45 7.72 12.59
C PRO A 149 0.33 8.26 13.49
N ALA A 150 -0.89 8.39 12.95
CA ALA A 150 -2.02 8.96 13.68
C ALA A 150 -2.41 8.12 14.92
N GLN A 151 -2.26 6.79 14.89
CA GLN A 151 -2.52 5.97 16.08
C GLN A 151 -1.44 6.17 17.15
N TRP A 152 -0.17 6.30 16.76
CA TRP A 152 0.94 6.56 17.68
C TRP A 152 0.86 7.95 18.31
N ASP A 153 0.50 8.97 17.54
CA ASP A 153 0.31 10.32 18.07
C ASP A 153 -0.83 10.37 19.09
N ARG A 154 -1.97 9.72 18.80
CA ARG A 154 -3.08 9.58 19.76
C ARG A 154 -2.64 8.85 21.01
N LEU A 155 -1.87 7.78 20.86
CA LEU A 155 -1.31 7.02 21.99
C LEU A 155 -0.40 7.88 22.86
N ALA A 156 0.44 8.72 22.25
CA ALA A 156 1.29 9.67 22.95
C ALA A 156 0.47 10.72 23.72
N VAL A 157 -0.58 11.27 23.10
CA VAL A 157 -1.50 12.23 23.74
C VAL A 157 -2.22 11.58 24.92
N CYS A 158 -2.76 10.37 24.76
CA CYS A 158 -3.39 9.62 25.85
C CYS A 158 -2.39 9.34 27.00
N TRP A 159 -1.15 9.02 26.65
CA TRP A 159 -0.08 8.78 27.64
C TRP A 159 0.23 10.05 28.44
N GLN A 160 0.47 11.17 27.76
CA GLN A 160 0.74 12.46 28.40
C GLN A 160 -0.43 12.90 29.27
N LEU A 161 -1.66 12.75 28.78
CA LEU A 161 -2.85 13.12 29.55
C LEU A 161 -2.95 12.31 30.87
N ALA A 162 -2.66 11.00 30.83
CA ALA A 162 -2.62 10.19 32.05
C ALA A 162 -1.48 10.56 32.99
N ALA A 163 -0.30 10.88 32.45
CA ALA A 163 0.85 11.29 33.26
C ALA A 163 0.59 12.64 33.96
N ASP A 164 0.07 13.62 33.23
CA ASP A 164 -0.13 14.99 33.72
C ASP A 164 -1.30 15.09 34.72
N HIS A 165 -2.36 14.28 34.52
CA HIS A 165 -3.59 14.35 35.31
C HIS A 165 -3.78 13.16 36.27
N GLY A 166 -2.79 12.28 36.40
CA GLY A 166 -2.86 11.10 37.27
C GLY A 166 -3.97 10.11 36.91
N LEU A 167 -4.40 10.08 35.65
CA LEU A 167 -5.49 9.19 35.20
C LEU A 167 -4.99 7.75 35.11
N ALA A 168 -5.93 6.80 35.26
CA ALA A 168 -5.63 5.39 35.09
C ALA A 168 -5.16 5.11 33.64
N MET A 169 -3.84 4.96 33.47
CA MET A 169 -3.20 4.73 32.17
C MET A 169 -3.83 3.55 31.41
N ALA A 170 -4.06 2.43 32.11
CA ALA A 170 -4.70 1.25 31.54
C ALA A 170 -6.10 1.54 30.95
N ALA A 171 -6.85 2.47 31.54
CA ALA A 171 -8.17 2.85 31.06
C ALA A 171 -8.10 3.72 29.79
N LEU A 172 -7.21 4.72 29.76
CA LEU A 172 -7.00 5.55 28.57
C LEU A 172 -6.44 4.74 27.39
N LEU A 173 -5.49 3.85 27.66
CA LEU A 173 -4.92 2.97 26.64
C LEU A 173 -5.95 1.98 26.10
N ARG A 174 -6.86 1.47 26.96
CA ARG A 174 -8.00 0.67 26.49
C ARG A 174 -8.99 1.50 25.67
N ALA A 175 -9.21 2.77 26.01
CA ALA A 175 -10.06 3.65 25.22
C ALA A 175 -9.45 3.88 23.82
N ALA A 176 -8.15 4.16 23.75
CA ALA A 176 -7.42 4.29 22.48
C ALA A 176 -7.46 3.00 21.64
N GLN A 177 -7.25 1.84 22.28
CA GLN A 177 -7.35 0.54 21.63
C GLN A 177 -8.75 0.32 21.03
N ARG A 178 -9.82 0.60 21.80
CA ARG A 178 -11.20 0.47 21.33
C ARG A 178 -11.52 1.39 20.16
N ASP A 179 -11.08 2.66 20.20
CA ASP A 179 -11.22 3.59 19.07
C ASP A 179 -10.55 3.04 17.80
N ILE A 180 -9.35 2.45 17.91
CA ILE A 180 -8.68 1.82 16.76
C ILE A 180 -9.50 0.65 16.20
N ILE A 181 -9.98 -0.25 17.07
CA ILE A 181 -10.77 -1.43 16.66
C ILE A 181 -12.10 -1.00 16.03
N GLU A 182 -12.78 -0.01 16.61
CA GLU A 182 -14.05 0.52 16.09
C GLU A 182 -13.87 1.16 14.72
N ARG A 183 -12.82 1.96 14.52
CA ARG A 183 -12.48 2.53 13.21
C ARG A 183 -12.21 1.46 12.16
N GLN A 184 -11.47 0.40 12.52
CA GLN A 184 -11.21 -0.71 11.63
C GLN A 184 -12.50 -1.47 11.28
N ARG A 185 -13.37 -1.72 12.26
CA ARG A 185 -14.67 -2.35 12.04
C ARG A 185 -15.58 -1.49 11.17
N PHE A 186 -15.58 -0.18 11.37
CA PHE A 186 -16.33 0.76 10.56
C PHE A 186 -15.84 0.72 9.10
N ALA A 187 -14.53 0.82 8.87
CA ALA A 187 -13.94 0.73 7.54
C ALA A 187 -14.29 -0.60 6.86
N ALA A 188 -14.20 -1.73 7.58
CA ALA A 188 -14.56 -3.04 7.05
C ALA A 188 -16.04 -3.16 6.69
N ARG A 189 -16.94 -2.57 7.50
CA ARG A 189 -18.39 -2.52 7.20
C ARG A 189 -18.69 -1.66 5.98
N VAL A 190 -18.05 -0.49 5.86
CA VAL A 190 -18.18 0.38 4.68
C VAL A 190 -17.68 -0.35 3.43
N GLU A 191 -16.52 -1.01 3.52
CA GLU A 191 -15.96 -1.76 2.40
C GLU A 191 -16.86 -2.93 1.98
N ALA A 192 -17.44 -3.66 2.94
CA ALA A 192 -18.41 -4.71 2.67
C ALA A 192 -19.70 -4.14 2.02
N GLY A 193 -20.20 -3.01 2.49
CA GLY A 193 -21.38 -2.33 1.91
C GLY A 193 -21.15 -1.86 0.47
N LEU A 194 -19.90 -1.52 0.11
CA LEU A 194 -19.53 -1.09 -1.23
C LEU A 194 -19.15 -2.25 -2.17
N ALA A 195 -19.19 -3.50 -1.72
CA ALA A 195 -18.78 -4.65 -2.53
C ALA A 195 -19.61 -4.78 -3.82
N GLY A 196 -20.94 -4.59 -3.74
CA GLY A 196 -21.82 -4.64 -4.89
C GLY A 196 -21.54 -3.52 -5.92
N ALA A 197 -21.39 -2.28 -5.44
CA ALA A 197 -21.05 -1.14 -6.29
C ALA A 197 -19.66 -1.29 -6.93
N ARG A 198 -18.69 -1.86 -6.23
CA ARG A 198 -17.37 -2.17 -6.79
C ARG A 198 -17.45 -3.27 -7.84
N ALA A 199 -18.26 -4.32 -7.64
CA ALA A 199 -18.39 -5.40 -8.60
C ALA A 199 -18.95 -4.91 -9.96
N THR A 200 -20.02 -4.11 -9.94
CA THR A 200 -20.56 -3.52 -11.18
C THR A 200 -19.57 -2.55 -11.82
N ALA A 201 -18.92 -1.69 -11.04
CA ALA A 201 -17.88 -0.81 -11.56
C ALA A 201 -16.73 -1.59 -12.23
N THR A 202 -16.32 -2.74 -11.67
CA THR A 202 -15.30 -3.59 -12.30
C THR A 202 -15.79 -4.24 -13.60
N ILE A 203 -17.06 -4.62 -13.68
CA ILE A 203 -17.68 -5.16 -14.91
C ILE A 203 -17.71 -4.08 -16.01
N LEU A 204 -18.23 -2.88 -15.69
CA LEU A 204 -18.27 -1.77 -16.64
C LEU A 204 -16.86 -1.33 -17.09
N ALA A 205 -15.89 -1.34 -16.17
CA ALA A 205 -14.50 -1.03 -16.51
C ALA A 205 -13.85 -2.10 -17.41
N GLY A 206 -14.35 -3.34 -17.40
CA GLY A 206 -13.90 -4.42 -18.28
C GLY A 206 -14.55 -4.41 -19.67
N LEU A 207 -15.67 -3.70 -19.84
CA LEU A 207 -16.43 -3.65 -21.10
C LEU A 207 -15.61 -3.17 -22.31
N PRO A 208 -14.74 -2.15 -22.21
CA PRO A 208 -13.90 -1.73 -23.33
C PRO A 208 -12.96 -2.85 -23.82
N LEU A 209 -12.43 -3.67 -22.91
CA LEU A 209 -11.58 -4.82 -23.24
C LEU A 209 -12.37 -5.88 -24.00
N LEU A 210 -13.59 -6.17 -23.54
CA LEU A 210 -14.51 -7.07 -24.24
C LEU A 210 -14.86 -6.56 -25.63
N GLY A 211 -15.08 -5.25 -25.79
CA GLY A 211 -15.34 -4.63 -27.09
C GLY A 211 -14.18 -4.77 -28.07
N VAL A 212 -12.94 -4.55 -27.62
CA VAL A 212 -11.73 -4.76 -28.45
C VAL A 212 -11.57 -6.23 -28.83
N LEU A 213 -11.80 -7.14 -27.88
CA LEU A 213 -11.71 -8.58 -28.12
C LEU A 213 -12.74 -9.03 -29.17
N LEU A 214 -13.99 -8.59 -29.03
CA LEU A 214 -15.06 -8.90 -29.97
C LEU A 214 -14.76 -8.33 -31.37
N GLY A 215 -14.23 -7.10 -31.43
CA GLY A 215 -13.81 -6.46 -32.68
C GLY A 215 -12.71 -7.22 -33.41
N GLU A 216 -11.76 -7.82 -32.69
CA GLU A 216 -10.77 -8.70 -33.32
C GLU A 216 -11.37 -10.02 -33.80
N LEU A 217 -12.26 -10.64 -33.03
CA LEU A 217 -12.95 -11.88 -33.41
C LEU A 217 -13.78 -11.71 -34.70
N ILE A 218 -14.36 -10.53 -34.91
CA ILE A 218 -15.12 -10.18 -36.12
C ILE A 218 -14.19 -9.84 -37.31
N GLY A 219 -12.88 -9.72 -37.09
CA GLY A 219 -11.90 -9.43 -38.14
C GLY A 219 -11.75 -7.94 -38.48
N ALA A 220 -12.26 -7.04 -37.63
CA ALA A 220 -12.11 -5.59 -37.83
C ALA A 220 -10.65 -5.10 -37.63
N HIS A 221 -9.77 -5.98 -37.14
CA HIS A 221 -8.35 -5.69 -36.87
C HIS A 221 -8.08 -4.39 -36.09
N PRO A 222 -8.84 -4.08 -35.01
CA PRO A 222 -8.66 -2.86 -34.23
C PRO A 222 -7.23 -2.72 -33.69
N VAL A 223 -6.55 -3.81 -33.34
CA VAL A 223 -5.18 -3.76 -32.83
C VAL A 223 -4.23 -3.26 -33.92
N ARG A 224 -4.40 -3.72 -35.16
CA ARG A 224 -3.59 -3.25 -36.30
C ARG A 224 -3.87 -1.78 -36.63
N PHE A 225 -5.12 -1.33 -36.49
CA PHE A 225 -5.49 0.07 -36.68
C PHE A 225 -4.88 0.98 -35.60
N LEU A 226 -4.95 0.58 -34.33
CA LEU A 226 -4.38 1.33 -33.20
C LEU A 226 -2.84 1.43 -33.27
N LEU A 227 -2.17 0.36 -33.74
CA LEU A 227 -0.71 0.31 -33.90
C LEU A 227 -0.21 0.90 -35.23
N GLY A 228 -1.10 1.14 -36.19
CA GLY A 228 -0.78 1.58 -37.55
C GLY A 228 -0.41 3.06 -37.69
N GLY A 229 -0.56 3.87 -36.64
CA GLY A 229 -0.29 5.31 -36.66
C GLY A 229 -1.48 6.17 -37.10
N GLY A 230 -1.28 7.50 -37.19
CA GLY A 230 -2.32 8.45 -37.60
C GLY A 230 -3.47 8.60 -36.59
N VAL A 231 -4.72 8.50 -37.06
CA VAL A 231 -5.93 8.63 -36.22
C VAL A 231 -5.98 7.55 -35.13
N GLY A 232 -5.53 6.31 -35.43
CA GLY A 232 -5.47 5.22 -34.45
C GLY A 232 -4.56 5.53 -33.25
N ALA A 233 -3.43 6.21 -33.49
CA ALA A 233 -2.52 6.64 -32.42
C ALA A 233 -3.14 7.71 -31.53
N ALA A 234 -3.89 8.66 -32.11
CA ALA A 234 -4.61 9.67 -31.34
C ALA A 234 -5.70 9.05 -30.45
N LEU A 235 -6.48 8.10 -30.97
CA LEU A 235 -7.47 7.36 -30.18
C LEU A 235 -6.82 6.52 -29.07
N LEU A 236 -5.67 5.89 -29.33
CA LEU A 236 -4.93 5.12 -28.32
C LEU A 236 -4.54 6.01 -27.13
N ILE A 237 -3.98 7.19 -27.42
CA ILE A 237 -3.57 8.15 -26.39
C ILE A 237 -4.81 8.65 -25.64
N ALA A 238 -5.85 9.08 -26.34
CA ALA A 238 -7.08 9.57 -25.72
C ALA A 238 -7.73 8.53 -24.82
N GLY A 239 -7.87 7.29 -25.29
CA GLY A 239 -8.41 6.17 -24.50
C GLY A 239 -7.55 5.86 -23.28
N THR A 240 -6.22 5.86 -23.43
CA THR A 240 -5.30 5.61 -22.31
C THR A 240 -5.41 6.70 -21.25
N VAL A 241 -5.45 7.98 -21.66
CA VAL A 241 -5.62 9.12 -20.76
C VAL A 241 -6.97 9.01 -20.04
N LEU A 242 -8.05 8.68 -20.75
CA LEU A 242 -9.38 8.56 -20.16
C LEU A 242 -9.46 7.42 -19.14
N VAL A 243 -8.87 6.25 -19.45
CA VAL A 243 -8.76 5.12 -18.51
C VAL A 243 -7.94 5.52 -17.29
N CYS A 244 -6.77 6.15 -17.47
CA CYS A 244 -5.93 6.57 -16.36
C CYS A 244 -6.63 7.63 -15.49
N ALA A 245 -7.31 8.59 -16.09
CA ALA A 245 -8.11 9.59 -15.39
C ALA A 245 -9.25 8.93 -14.60
N GLY A 246 -9.98 7.99 -15.21
CA GLY A 246 -11.05 7.23 -14.54
C GLY A 246 -10.54 6.41 -13.35
N LEU A 247 -9.39 5.76 -13.49
CA LEU A 247 -8.76 5.00 -12.41
C LEU A 247 -8.32 5.90 -11.25
N VAL A 248 -7.66 7.03 -11.55
CA VAL A 248 -7.23 8.01 -10.55
C VAL A 248 -8.45 8.61 -9.83
N TRP A 249 -9.54 8.88 -10.56
CA TRP A 249 -10.76 9.42 -9.99
C TRP A 249 -11.47 8.41 -9.08
N ALA A 250 -11.58 7.15 -9.50
CA ALA A 250 -12.17 6.08 -8.69
C ALA A 250 -11.37 5.81 -7.41
N ASP A 251 -10.04 5.80 -7.50
CA ASP A 251 -9.17 5.65 -6.34
C ASP A 251 -9.34 6.87 -5.39
N ARG A 252 -9.48 8.10 -5.92
CA ARG A 252 -9.74 9.30 -5.10
C ARG A 252 -11.09 9.30 -4.39
N ILE A 253 -12.15 8.83 -5.05
CA ILE A 253 -13.48 8.71 -4.42
C ILE A 253 -13.41 7.71 -3.27
N THR A 254 -12.75 6.58 -3.50
CA THR A 254 -12.58 5.55 -2.48
C THR A 254 -11.75 6.05 -1.31
N GLU A 255 -10.66 6.80 -1.55
CA GLU A 255 -9.85 7.41 -0.50
C GLU A 255 -10.69 8.38 0.36
N ARG A 256 -11.55 9.22 -0.24
CA ARG A 256 -12.41 10.18 0.49
C ARG A 256 -13.49 9.53 1.34
N LEU A 257 -13.96 8.33 0.98
CA LEU A 257 -14.99 7.62 1.75
C LEU A 257 -14.42 6.92 2.99
N LEU A 258 -13.10 6.74 3.06
CA LEU A 258 -12.42 6.04 4.15
C LEU A 258 -11.75 6.98 5.17
N THR A 259 -11.63 8.28 4.85
CA THR A 259 -11.13 9.34 5.74
C THR A 259 -12.28 10.06 6.44
#